data_AF-A0A4V5NK55-F1
#
_entry.id   AF-A0A4V5NK55-F1
#
_cell.length_a   1.000
_cell.length_b   1.000
_cell.length_c   1.000
_cell.angle_alpha   90.00
_cell.angle_beta   90.00
_cell.angle_gamma   90.00
#
_symmetry.space_group_name_H-M   'P 1'
#
loop_
_entity.id
_entity.type
_entity.pdbx_description
1 polymer ?
#
loop_
_entity_poly.entity_id
_entity_poly.type
_entity_poly.pdbx_seq_one_letter_code
_entity_poly.pdbx_strand_id
1 'polypeptide(L)' 'MNAISKAADKAGGQSALAKLIGVSGQAVNRMCTTGRVPAERVLAIEKATGISRHELRPDLYPKEEDSVA' A
#
# COMPACT_ATOMS: atom_id res chain seq x y z
N MET A 1 6.71 -9.05 7.66
CA MET A 1 5.52 -8.18 7.47
C MET A 1 5.77 -7.31 6.24
N ASN A 2 4.85 -7.25 5.27
CA ASN A 2 5.03 -6.49 4.03
C ASN A 2 4.44 -5.07 4.13
N ALA A 3 4.74 -4.21 3.15
CA ALA A 3 4.34 -2.80 3.16
C ALA A 3 2.81 -2.61 3.26
N ILE A 4 2.03 -3.49 2.62
CA ILE A 4 0.57 -3.41 2.69
C ILE A 4 0.01 -3.87 4.06
N SER A 5 0.60 -4.87 4.71
CA SER A 5 0.22 -5.25 6.08
C SER A 5 0.52 -4.12 7.07
N LYS A 6 1.63 -3.39 6.88
CA LYS A 6 1.97 -2.18 7.64
C LYS A 6 0.97 -1.05 7.38
N ALA A 7 0.55 -0.88 6.13
CA ALA A 7 -0.49 0.09 5.75
C ALA A 7 -1.83 -0.27 6.42
N ALA A 8 -2.20 -1.55 6.42
CA ALA A 8 -3.41 -2.03 7.08
C ALA A 8 -3.37 -1.78 8.59
N ASP A 9 -2.24 -2.04 9.25
CA ASP A 9 -2.05 -1.77 10.68
C ASP A 9 -2.22 -0.27 11.01
N LYS A 10 -1.54 0.61 10.25
CA LYS A 10 -1.71 2.07 10.37
C LYS A 10 -3.14 2.56 10.14
N ALA A 11 -3.89 1.88 9.28
CA ALA A 11 -5.29 2.21 9.01
C ALA A 11 -6.25 1.75 10.13
N GLY A 12 -5.78 1.01 11.14
CA GLY A 12 -6.62 0.38 12.16
C GLY A 12 -7.12 -1.02 11.79
N GLY A 13 -6.43 -1.70 10.87
CA GLY A 13 -6.68 -3.07 10.44
C GLY A 13 -7.10 -3.20 8.96
N GLN A 14 -7.14 -4.44 8.46
CA GLN A 14 -7.48 -4.73 7.06
C GLN A 14 -8.89 -4.25 6.66
N SER A 15 -9.87 -4.41 7.55
CA SER A 15 -11.25 -3.96 7.32
C SER A 15 -11.38 -2.44 7.28
N ALA A 16 -10.60 -1.72 8.10
CA ALA A 16 -10.58 -0.27 8.10
C ALA A 16 -9.93 0.27 6.81
N LEU A 17 -8.78 -0.30 6.42
CA LEU A 17 -8.13 0.02 5.15
C LEU A 17 -9.07 -0.20 3.96
N ALA A 18 -9.80 -1.32 3.95
CA ALA A 18 -10.75 -1.65 2.89
C ALA A 18 -11.83 -0.56 2.72
N LYS A 19 -12.38 -0.07 3.84
CA LYS A 19 -13.36 1.03 3.84
C LYS A 19 -12.75 2.34 3.35
N LEU A 20 -11.52 2.68 3.78
CA LEU A 20 -10.84 3.92 3.39
C LEU A 20 -10.55 4.00 1.90
N ILE A 21 -10.17 2.87 1.27
CA ILE A 21 -9.82 2.83 -0.16
C ILE A 21 -10.96 2.31 -1.06
N GLY A 22 -12.16 2.09 -0.49
CA GLY A 22 -13.36 1.71 -1.22
C GLY A 22 -13.30 0.31 -1.86
N VAL A 23 -12.73 -0.68 -1.17
CA VAL A 23 -12.63 -2.08 -1.65
C VAL A 23 -13.23 -3.08 -0.67
N SER A 24 -13.38 -4.32 -1.14
CA SER A 24 -13.74 -5.43 -0.26
C SER A 24 -12.57 -5.82 0.66
N GLY A 25 -12.89 -6.32 1.86
CA GLY A 25 -11.90 -6.87 2.79
C GLY A 25 -11.09 -8.02 2.16
N GLN A 26 -11.71 -8.81 1.28
CA GLN A 26 -11.03 -9.86 0.52
C GLN A 26 -9.93 -9.30 -0.41
N ALA A 27 -10.17 -8.14 -1.03
CA ALA A 27 -9.15 -7.51 -1.86
C ALA A 27 -7.93 -7.10 -1.00
N VAL A 28 -8.17 -6.53 0.18
CA VAL A 28 -7.07 -6.19 1.12
C VAL A 28 -6.35 -7.43 1.61
N ASN A 29 -7.09 -8.48 1.98
CA ASN A 29 -6.48 -9.74 2.38
C ASN A 29 -5.60 -10.32 1.26
N ARG A 30 -6.08 -10.34 0.01
CA ARG A 30 -5.30 -10.81 -1.15
C ARG A 30 -4.04 -9.97 -1.34
N MET A 31 -4.10 -8.65 -1.18
CA MET A 31 -2.91 -7.79 -1.24
C MET A 31 -1.93 -8.12 -0.12
N CYS A 32 -2.40 -8.29 1.11
CA CYS A 32 -1.58 -8.69 2.27
C CYS A 32 -0.93 -10.07 2.10
N THR A 33 -1.66 -11.04 1.55
CA THR A 33 -1.16 -12.41 1.33
C THR A 33 -0.15 -12.47 0.18
N THR A 34 -0.42 -11.77 -0.92
CA THR A 34 0.47 -11.75 -2.10
C THR A 34 1.62 -10.76 -1.98
N GLY A 35 1.53 -9.79 -1.07
CA GLY A 35 2.46 -8.68 -0.94
C GLY A 35 2.48 -7.72 -2.13
N ARG A 36 1.55 -7.84 -3.08
CA ARG A 36 1.47 -6.98 -4.27
C ARG A 36 0.25 -6.09 -4.23
N VAL A 37 0.50 -4.79 -4.40
CA VAL A 37 -0.54 -3.76 -4.51
C VAL A 37 -0.78 -3.43 -6.00
N PRO A 38 -2.03 -3.47 -6.49
CA PRO A 38 -2.36 -3.02 -7.83
C PRO A 38 -1.98 -1.54 -8.01
N ALA A 39 -1.42 -1.19 -9.18
CA ALA A 39 -0.94 0.16 -9.47
C ALA A 39 -2.00 1.25 -9.20
N GLU A 40 -3.25 0.98 -9.59
CA GLU A 40 -4.42 1.85 -9.40
C GLU A 40 -4.71 2.17 -7.91
N ARG A 41 -4.28 1.31 -6.97
CA ARG A 41 -4.59 1.44 -5.54
C ARG A 41 -3.46 2.05 -4.73
N VAL A 42 -2.25 2.11 -5.29
CA VAL A 42 -1.06 2.59 -4.57
C VAL A 42 -1.28 3.99 -4.01
N LEU A 43 -1.78 4.92 -4.83
CA LEU A 43 -2.03 6.30 -4.41
C LEU A 43 -3.15 6.40 -3.37
N ALA A 44 -4.20 5.57 -3.49
CA ALA A 44 -5.27 5.54 -2.49
C ALA A 44 -4.77 5.05 -1.13
N ILE A 45 -3.93 4.02 -1.12
CA ILE A 45 -3.32 3.47 0.10
C ILE A 45 -2.32 4.46 0.70
N GLU A 46 -1.48 5.11 -0.11
CA GLU A 46 -0.57 6.16 0.35
C GLU A 46 -1.34 7.29 1.03
N LYS A 47 -2.41 7.80 0.40
CA LYS A 47 -3.24 8.87 0.97
C LYS A 47 -3.94 8.44 2.25
N ALA A 48 -4.39 7.18 2.34
CA ALA A 48 -5.10 6.68 3.51
C ALA A 48 -4.19 6.34 4.70
N THR A 49 -2.93 5.96 4.46
CA THR A 49 -2.05 5.36 5.49
C THR A 49 -0.72 6.08 5.69
N GLY A 50 -0.36 6.98 4.76
CA GLY A 50 0.94 7.64 4.72
C GLY A 50 2.12 6.71 4.42
N ILE A 51 1.88 5.48 3.97
CA ILE A 51 2.96 4.60 3.48
C ILE A 51 3.34 5.01 2.06
N SER A 52 4.63 5.23 1.82
CA SER A 52 5.10 5.73 0.54
C SER A 52 4.82 4.74 -0.60
N ARG A 53 4.40 5.24 -1.77
CA ARG A 53 4.26 4.44 -3.00
C ARG A 53 5.52 3.65 -3.35
N HIS A 54 6.70 4.18 -3.02
CA HIS A 54 7.99 3.50 -3.19
C HIS A 54 8.14 2.24 -2.34
N GLU A 55 7.52 2.20 -1.14
CA GLU A 55 7.47 0.98 -0.32
C GLU A 55 6.41 -0.01 -0.84
N LEU A 56 5.27 0.49 -1.34
CA LEU A 56 4.17 -0.35 -1.80
C LEU A 56 4.45 -1.03 -3.15
N ARG A 57 5.07 -0.29 -4.08
CA ARG A 57 5.40 -0.71 -5.45
C ARG A 57 6.73 -0.07 -5.88
N PRO A 58 7.89 -0.52 -5.36
CA PRO A 58 9.20 -0.01 -5.78
C PRO A 58 9.46 -0.24 -7.28
N ASP A 59 8.87 -1.30 -7.84
CA ASP A 59 8.92 -1.63 -9.27
C ASP A 59 8.26 -0.57 -10.18
N LEU A 60 7.22 0.12 -9.67
CA LEU A 60 6.53 1.19 -10.40
C LEU A 60 6.99 2.58 -9.98
N TYR A 61 7.41 2.71 -8.72
CA TYR A 61 7.88 3.94 -8.10
C TYR A 61 9.26 3.71 -7.47
N PRO A 62 10.33 3.61 -8.28
CA PRO A 62 11.67 3.57 -7.72
C PRO A 62 11.92 4.82 -6.88
N LYS A 63 12.67 4.71 -5.79
CA LYS A 63 13.15 5.90 -5.08
C LYS A 63 14.24 6.52 -5.95
N GLU A 64 14.02 7.72 -6.44
CA GLU A 64 15.00 8.51 -7.21
C GLU A 64 16.09 9.12 -6.30
N GLU A 65 16.53 8.35 -5.31
CA GLU A 65 17.51 8.79 -4.31
C GLU A 65 18.85 8.11 -4.62
N ASP A 66 19.37 8.37 -5.82
CA ASP A 66 20.81 8.47 -6.14
C ASP A 66 21.00 9.01 -7.57
N SER A 67 20.67 10.29 -7.81
CA SER A 67 21.16 10.98 -9.02
C SER A 67 21.31 12.50 -8.86
N VAL A 68 21.71 12.96 -7.68
CA VAL A 68 22.26 14.32 -7.54
C VAL A 68 23.35 14.37 -6.47
N ALA A 69 24.59 14.12 -6.86
CA ALA A 69 25.81 14.85 -6.46
C ALA A 69 27.01 14.35 -7.27
#